data_AF-A0A7Y4SXE8-F1
#
_entry.id   AF-A0A7Y4SXE8-F1
#
_cell.length_a   1.000
_cell.length_b   1.000
_cell.length_c   1.000
_cell.angle_alpha   90.00
_cell.angle_beta   90.00
_cell.angle_gamma   90.00
#
_symmetry.space_group_name_H-M   'P 1'
#
loop_
_entity.id
_entity.type
_entity.pdbx_description
1 polymer ?
#
loop_
_entity_poly.entity_id
_entity_poly.type
_entity_poly.pdbx_seq_one_letter_code
_entity_poly.pdbx_strand_id
1 'polypeptide(L)'
;MIPTRFLPLVVLTLGLAAHAQQAEKDLIPRSDPLLRAGILGVLDAKDEVGQRRALEALRAQAGNAHERLVLQLFLLLQTATDTREAMLAGFVIQALPIPPEHVIRALVPLLESEDRALRAAVGNVLGEFEHRSLERGANFSAYRPLLVGVPAPGLVRHLFETDAGAALLELAHLEVSDPTELRALLLAEHEVTDALWKLERRFVSAAEPAVVAELAALARHPRWWARRYAAEVARREPVLRAAVPLEELRRDAHPLVRAAAEAVARQER
;
A
#
# COMPACT_ATOMS: atom_id res chain seq x y z
N MET A 1 -11.08 -24.09 9.57
CA MET A 1 -12.38 -23.43 9.28
C MET A 1 -12.10 -21.95 9.07
N ILE A 2 -11.90 -21.55 7.81
CA ILE A 2 -11.66 -20.15 7.43
C ILE A 2 -13.04 -19.54 7.16
N PRO A 3 -13.42 -18.40 7.78
CA PRO A 3 -14.76 -17.87 7.64
C PRO A 3 -14.98 -17.32 6.22
N THR A 4 -16.00 -17.83 5.56
CA THR A 4 -16.46 -17.52 4.21
C THR A 4 -17.22 -16.19 4.17
N ARG A 5 -16.57 -15.07 4.49
CA ARG A 5 -17.13 -13.73 4.33
C ARG A 5 -16.02 -12.71 4.03
N PHE A 6 -15.65 -12.57 2.77
CA PHE A 6 -14.92 -11.39 2.31
C PHE A 6 -15.70 -10.70 1.18
N LEU A 7 -16.09 -9.46 1.50
CA LEU A 7 -16.52 -8.33 0.65
C LEU A 7 -17.77 -8.44 -0.23
N PRO A 8 -18.75 -7.57 0.07
CA PRO A 8 -19.43 -6.77 -0.94
C PRO A 8 -19.15 -5.29 -0.65
N LEU A 9 -18.03 -4.72 -1.14
CA LEU A 9 -17.90 -3.27 -1.28
C LEU A 9 -16.73 -2.87 -2.19
N VAL A 10 -16.78 -3.20 -3.48
CA VAL A 10 -15.82 -2.67 -4.49
C VAL A 10 -16.38 -1.43 -5.21
N VAL A 11 -17.46 -0.81 -4.72
CA VAL A 11 -18.10 0.31 -5.42
C VAL A 11 -17.84 1.62 -4.67
N LEU A 12 -17.25 2.57 -5.42
CA LEU A 12 -17.05 4.01 -5.16
C LEU A 12 -15.79 4.43 -4.39
N THR A 13 -14.75 4.80 -5.14
CA THR A 13 -14.30 6.21 -5.29
C THR A 13 -13.12 6.28 -6.25
N LEU A 14 -13.34 6.72 -7.50
CA LEU A 14 -12.24 7.03 -8.44
C LEU A 14 -12.51 8.37 -9.13
N GLY A 15 -11.66 9.35 -8.80
CA GLY A 15 -11.60 10.66 -9.42
C GLY A 15 -10.57 10.69 -10.55
N LEU A 16 -10.91 11.46 -11.58
CA LEU A 16 -10.11 11.74 -12.78
C LEU A 16 -8.74 12.37 -12.45
N ALA A 17 -7.68 11.88 -13.08
CA ALA A 17 -6.50 12.67 -13.38
C ALA A 17 -5.87 12.17 -14.69
N ALA A 18 -5.43 13.12 -15.52
CA ALA A 18 -4.89 12.88 -16.84
C ALA A 18 -3.43 13.36 -16.92
N HIS A 19 -2.62 12.57 -17.64
CA HIS A 19 -1.32 12.84 -18.29
C HIS A 19 -0.05 13.06 -17.45
N ALA A 20 0.93 12.15 -17.65
CA ALA A 20 2.36 12.47 -17.83
C ALA A 20 3.11 11.31 -18.53
N GLN A 21 3.10 11.33 -19.87
CA GLN A 21 3.31 10.16 -20.72
C GLN A 21 4.69 10.14 -21.40
N GLN A 22 5.74 9.56 -20.83
CA GLN A 22 6.85 9.04 -21.67
C GLN A 22 7.77 8.01 -21.00
N ALA A 23 8.03 8.07 -19.69
CA ALA A 23 8.73 7.01 -18.94
C ALA A 23 7.78 5.93 -18.39
N GLU A 24 6.48 6.22 -18.40
CA GLU A 24 5.35 5.45 -17.88
C GLU A 24 5.02 4.16 -18.67
N LYS A 25 5.55 4.04 -19.90
CA LYS A 25 5.06 3.09 -20.94
C LYS A 25 5.27 1.60 -20.63
N ASP A 26 6.10 1.30 -19.64
CA ASP A 26 6.47 -0.07 -19.25
C ASP A 26 5.81 -0.53 -17.93
N LEU A 27 5.32 0.40 -17.10
CA LEU A 27 4.62 0.09 -15.85
C LEU A 27 3.10 0.26 -15.95
N ILE A 28 2.59 1.06 -16.90
CA ILE A 28 1.15 1.06 -17.19
C ILE A 28 0.77 -0.33 -17.73
N PRO A 29 -0.14 -1.06 -17.06
CA PRO A 29 -0.58 -2.34 -17.59
C PRO A 29 -1.21 -2.10 -18.96
N ARG A 30 -0.66 -2.73 -20.00
CA ARG A 30 -1.27 -2.67 -21.33
C ARG A 30 -2.51 -3.54 -21.33
N SER A 31 -3.55 -3.07 -22.00
CA SER A 31 -4.72 -3.92 -22.18
C SER A 31 -4.33 -5.16 -22.98
N ASP A 32 -4.71 -6.32 -22.48
CA ASP A 32 -4.63 -7.59 -23.16
C ASP A 32 -5.96 -7.82 -23.88
N PRO A 33 -6.02 -7.70 -25.21
CA PRO A 33 -7.29 -7.76 -25.93
C PRO A 33 -8.01 -9.09 -25.76
N LEU A 34 -7.27 -10.20 -25.59
CA LEU A 34 -7.85 -11.53 -25.43
C LEU A 34 -8.52 -11.66 -24.06
N LEU A 35 -7.81 -11.28 -22.99
CA LEU A 35 -8.39 -11.29 -21.65
C LEU A 35 -9.52 -10.27 -21.51
N ARG A 36 -9.40 -9.08 -22.12
CA ARG A 36 -10.48 -8.10 -22.12
C ARG A 36 -11.73 -8.61 -22.84
N ALA A 37 -11.56 -9.24 -24.01
CA ALA A 37 -12.67 -9.88 -24.70
C ALA A 37 -13.28 -11.03 -23.89
N GLY A 38 -12.45 -11.82 -23.19
CA GLY A 38 -12.91 -12.88 -22.29
C GLY A 38 -13.74 -12.34 -21.12
N ILE A 39 -13.28 -11.26 -20.47
CA ILE A 39 -14.01 -10.60 -19.38
C ILE A 39 -15.36 -10.08 -19.88
N LEU A 40 -15.39 -9.34 -20.99
CA LEU A 40 -16.64 -8.82 -21.56
C LEU A 40 -17.57 -9.94 -22.05
N GLY A 41 -17.03 -11.05 -22.54
CA GLY A 41 -17.80 -12.23 -22.92
C GLY A 41 -18.59 -12.86 -21.77
N VAL A 42 -18.14 -12.69 -20.52
CA VAL A 42 -18.92 -13.08 -19.33
C VAL A 42 -20.18 -12.24 -19.18
N LEU A 43 -20.12 -10.96 -19.56
CA LEU A 43 -21.24 -10.02 -19.50
C LEU A 43 -22.27 -10.24 -20.61
N ASP A 44 -21.80 -10.65 -21.78
CA ASP A 44 -22.61 -10.86 -22.99
C ASP A 44 -23.28 -12.24 -23.03
N ALA A 45 -23.01 -13.11 -22.05
CA ALA A 45 -23.62 -14.42 -21.95
C ALA A 45 -25.15 -14.30 -21.77
N LYS A 46 -25.90 -15.07 -22.56
CA LYS A 46 -27.37 -15.01 -22.61
C LYS A 46 -28.07 -15.73 -21.46
N ASP A 47 -27.37 -16.66 -20.81
CA ASP A 47 -27.87 -17.48 -19.71
C ASP A 47 -26.74 -17.90 -18.76
N GLU A 48 -27.10 -18.53 -17.64
CA GLU A 48 -26.14 -19.01 -16.63
C GLU A 48 -25.18 -20.08 -17.16
N VAL A 49 -25.58 -20.86 -18.17
CA VAL A 49 -24.72 -21.91 -18.75
C VAL A 49 -23.63 -21.27 -19.61
N GLY A 50 -23.99 -20.29 -20.43
CA GLY A 50 -23.05 -19.46 -21.19
C GLY A 50 -22.12 -18.68 -20.27
N GLN A 51 -22.63 -18.14 -19.17
CA GLN A 51 -21.82 -17.38 -18.21
C GLN A 51 -20.78 -18.29 -17.53
N ARG A 52 -21.16 -19.50 -17.11
CA ARG A 52 -20.22 -20.51 -16.58
C ARG A 52 -19.14 -20.89 -17.59
N ARG A 53 -19.51 -21.14 -18.85
CA ARG A 53 -18.54 -21.44 -19.93
C ARG A 53 -17.58 -20.28 -20.17
N ALA A 54 -18.07 -19.04 -20.17
CA ALA A 54 -17.24 -17.85 -20.32
C ALA A 54 -16.25 -17.71 -19.16
N LEU A 55 -16.67 -17.95 -17.92
CA LEU A 55 -15.81 -17.96 -16.74
C LEU A 55 -14.74 -19.06 -16.80
N GLU A 56 -15.09 -20.28 -17.23
CA GLU A 56 -14.14 -21.37 -17.42
C GLU A 56 -13.08 -21.04 -18.48
N ALA A 57 -13.50 -20.47 -19.61
CA ALA A 57 -12.58 -20.02 -20.65
C ALA A 57 -11.65 -18.90 -20.14
N LEU A 58 -12.20 -17.93 -19.41
CA LEU A 58 -11.42 -16.84 -18.81
C LEU A 58 -10.40 -17.38 -17.80
N ARG A 59 -10.80 -18.35 -16.97
CA ARG A 59 -9.89 -19.03 -16.03
C ARG A 59 -8.74 -19.72 -16.76
N ALA A 60 -9.02 -20.42 -17.86
CA ALA A 60 -7.99 -21.08 -18.66
C ALA A 60 -7.00 -20.07 -19.29
N GLN A 61 -7.48 -18.88 -19.67
CA GLN A 61 -6.66 -17.81 -20.24
C GLN A 61 -5.84 -17.03 -19.20
N ALA A 62 -6.35 -16.89 -17.98
CA ALA A 62 -5.73 -16.12 -16.90
C ALA A 62 -4.39 -16.72 -16.40
N GLY A 63 -4.18 -18.02 -16.62
CA GLY A 63 -3.05 -18.78 -16.09
C GLY A 63 -3.14 -19.00 -14.57
N ASN A 64 -2.25 -19.82 -14.02
CA ASN A 64 -2.32 -20.26 -12.63
C ASN A 64 -2.17 -19.12 -11.59
N ALA A 65 -1.39 -18.10 -11.91
CA ALA A 65 -1.11 -16.98 -11.02
C ALA A 65 -2.12 -15.83 -11.12
N HIS A 66 -3.05 -15.86 -12.10
CA HIS A 66 -4.08 -14.83 -12.31
C HIS A 66 -3.59 -13.38 -12.45
N GLU A 67 -2.28 -13.11 -12.43
CA GLU A 67 -1.71 -11.75 -12.39
C GLU A 67 -2.18 -10.89 -13.57
N ARG A 68 -2.15 -11.45 -14.79
CA ARG A 68 -2.64 -10.79 -16.00
C ARG A 68 -4.13 -10.49 -15.89
N LEU A 69 -4.93 -11.42 -15.37
CA LEU A 69 -6.36 -11.22 -15.19
C LEU A 69 -6.63 -10.12 -14.16
N VAL A 70 -5.94 -10.12 -13.02
CA VAL A 70 -6.06 -9.08 -11.99
C VAL A 70 -5.76 -7.70 -12.59
N LEU A 71 -4.67 -7.59 -13.36
CA LEU A 71 -4.32 -6.33 -14.02
C LEU A 71 -5.42 -5.86 -14.99
N GLN A 72 -6.01 -6.77 -15.78
CA GLN A 72 -7.09 -6.41 -16.69
C GLN A 72 -8.39 -6.03 -15.95
N LEU A 73 -8.71 -6.69 -14.83
CA LEU A 73 -9.85 -6.34 -14.00
C LEU A 73 -9.65 -4.98 -13.33
N PHE A 74 -8.43 -4.69 -12.85
CA PHE A 74 -8.06 -3.39 -12.33
C PHE A 74 -8.22 -2.30 -13.39
N LEU A 75 -7.67 -2.48 -14.60
CA LEU A 75 -7.85 -1.56 -15.72
C LEU A 75 -9.32 -1.37 -16.10
N LEU A 76 -10.11 -2.45 -16.11
CA LEU A 76 -11.54 -2.37 -16.38
C LEU A 76 -12.23 -1.47 -15.36
N LEU A 77 -11.95 -1.64 -14.07
CA LEU A 77 -12.50 -0.79 -13.01
C LEU A 77 -12.09 0.69 -13.16
N GLN A 78 -10.86 0.97 -13.60
CA GLN A 78 -10.40 2.35 -13.83
C GLN A 78 -11.06 3.00 -15.07
N THR A 79 -11.47 2.20 -16.05
CA THR A 79 -12.01 2.67 -17.33
C THR A 79 -13.51 2.43 -17.47
N ALA A 80 -14.16 1.88 -16.45
CA ALA A 80 -15.57 1.52 -16.48
C ALA A 80 -16.42 2.77 -16.71
N THR A 81 -17.23 2.74 -17.76
CA THR A 81 -18.08 3.87 -18.16
C THR A 81 -19.49 3.77 -17.61
N ASP A 82 -19.88 2.59 -17.14
CA ASP A 82 -21.20 2.34 -16.57
C ASP A 82 -21.16 1.35 -15.37
N THR A 83 -22.28 1.27 -14.67
CA THR A 83 -22.46 0.39 -13.51
C THR A 83 -22.29 -1.09 -13.88
N ARG A 84 -22.61 -1.47 -15.11
CA ARG A 84 -22.59 -2.87 -15.55
C ARG A 84 -21.16 -3.36 -15.71
N GLU A 85 -20.27 -2.56 -16.31
CA GLU A 85 -18.83 -2.82 -16.39
C GLU A 85 -18.18 -2.88 -15.00
N ALA A 86 -18.57 -1.97 -14.09
CA ALA A 86 -18.05 -1.98 -12.71
C ALA A 86 -18.49 -3.24 -11.94
N MET A 87 -19.77 -3.65 -12.07
CA MET A 87 -20.29 -4.87 -11.45
C MET A 87 -19.65 -6.14 -12.04
N LEU A 88 -19.30 -6.13 -13.33
CA LEU A 88 -18.66 -7.27 -13.99
C LEU A 88 -17.32 -7.63 -13.33
N ALA A 89 -16.49 -6.63 -13.03
CA ALA A 89 -15.21 -6.88 -12.38
C ALA A 89 -15.39 -7.54 -11.00
N GLY A 90 -16.33 -7.03 -10.19
CA GLY A 90 -16.70 -7.63 -8.91
C GLY A 90 -17.23 -9.07 -9.06
N PHE A 91 -18.09 -9.30 -10.06
CA PHE A 91 -18.62 -10.63 -10.36
C PHE A 91 -17.50 -11.61 -10.75
N VAL A 92 -16.57 -11.22 -11.63
CA VAL A 92 -15.46 -12.08 -12.04
C VAL A 92 -14.54 -12.42 -10.85
N ILE A 93 -14.25 -11.45 -9.98
CA ILE A 93 -13.45 -11.67 -8.76
C ILE A 93 -14.16 -12.63 -7.79
N GLN A 94 -15.49 -12.58 -7.72
CA GLN A 94 -16.26 -13.50 -6.85
C GLN A 94 -16.38 -14.90 -7.46
N ALA A 95 -16.56 -14.99 -8.77
CA ALA A 95 -16.80 -16.24 -9.48
C ALA A 95 -15.50 -17.03 -9.74
N LEU A 96 -14.38 -16.32 -9.94
CA LEU A 96 -13.05 -16.89 -9.99
C LEU A 96 -12.41 -16.67 -8.62
N PRO A 97 -12.20 -17.71 -7.79
CA PRO A 97 -11.63 -17.54 -6.46
C PRO A 97 -10.15 -17.17 -6.57
N ILE A 98 -9.87 -15.89 -6.85
CA ILE A 98 -8.53 -15.34 -7.00
C ILE A 98 -7.94 -15.19 -5.59
N PRO A 99 -6.85 -15.91 -5.27
CA PRO A 99 -6.20 -15.77 -3.98
C PRO A 99 -5.67 -14.34 -3.76
N PRO A 100 -5.81 -13.77 -2.54
CA PRO A 100 -5.29 -12.43 -2.21
C PRO A 100 -3.82 -12.20 -2.61
N GLU A 101 -2.98 -13.23 -2.45
CA GLU A 101 -1.57 -13.17 -2.82
C GLU A 101 -1.34 -12.91 -4.31
N HIS A 102 -2.24 -13.35 -5.18
CA HIS A 102 -2.17 -13.06 -6.62
C HIS A 102 -2.53 -11.61 -6.89
N VAL A 103 -3.52 -11.06 -6.17
CA VAL A 103 -3.89 -9.64 -6.30
C VAL A 103 -2.73 -8.76 -5.86
N ILE A 104 -2.17 -9.05 -4.70
CA ILE A 104 -1.03 -8.31 -4.14
C ILE A 104 0.17 -8.36 -5.09
N ARG A 105 0.56 -9.55 -5.56
CA ARG A 105 1.71 -9.70 -6.50
C ARG A 105 1.50 -8.96 -7.81
N ALA A 106 0.27 -8.94 -8.33
CA ALA A 106 -0.04 -8.25 -9.56
C ALA A 106 0.00 -6.73 -9.43
N LEU A 107 -0.49 -6.19 -8.30
CA LEU A 107 -0.67 -4.75 -8.12
C LEU A 107 0.53 -4.04 -7.49
N VAL A 108 1.33 -4.71 -6.64
CA VAL A 108 2.51 -4.11 -6.00
C VAL A 108 3.49 -3.46 -7.00
N PRO A 109 3.81 -4.05 -8.15
CA PRO A 109 4.68 -3.41 -9.15
C PRO A 109 4.17 -2.04 -9.62
N LEU A 110 2.85 -1.81 -9.62
CA LEU A 110 2.25 -0.55 -10.03
C LEU A 110 2.48 0.58 -9.01
N LEU A 111 2.87 0.26 -7.77
CA LEU A 111 3.27 1.24 -6.77
C LEU A 111 4.57 1.96 -7.13
N GLU A 112 5.35 1.43 -8.07
CA GLU A 112 6.55 2.08 -8.61
C GLU A 112 6.23 3.16 -9.65
N SER A 113 5.01 3.21 -10.18
CA SER A 113 4.62 4.20 -11.18
C SER A 113 4.87 5.62 -10.66
N GLU A 114 5.29 6.54 -11.54
CA GLU A 114 5.37 7.97 -11.23
C GLU A 114 3.99 8.64 -11.18
N ASP A 115 2.98 8.02 -11.81
CA ASP A 115 1.59 8.49 -11.75
C ASP A 115 1.02 8.32 -10.34
N ARG A 116 0.82 9.46 -9.67
CA ARG A 116 0.25 9.52 -8.33
C ARG A 116 -1.18 9.00 -8.29
N ALA A 117 -1.97 9.21 -9.34
CA ALA A 117 -3.35 8.75 -9.40
C ALA A 117 -3.40 7.22 -9.50
N LEU A 118 -2.59 6.62 -10.38
CA LEU A 118 -2.43 5.17 -10.44
C LEU A 118 -1.97 4.58 -9.10
N ARG A 119 -0.94 5.15 -8.46
CA ARG A 119 -0.49 4.68 -7.14
C ARG A 119 -1.59 4.76 -6.09
N ALA A 120 -2.36 5.86 -6.06
CA ALA A 120 -3.47 6.01 -5.13
C ALA A 120 -4.57 4.97 -5.39
N ALA A 121 -4.93 4.73 -6.66
CA ALA A 121 -5.90 3.72 -7.03
C ALA A 121 -5.45 2.30 -6.63
N VAL A 122 -4.17 1.98 -6.82
CA VAL A 122 -3.57 0.71 -6.37
C VAL A 122 -3.59 0.62 -4.84
N GLY A 123 -3.19 1.68 -4.15
CA GLY A 123 -3.19 1.74 -2.69
C GLY A 123 -4.59 1.52 -2.09
N ASN A 124 -5.64 2.05 -2.73
CA ASN A 124 -7.02 1.81 -2.32
C ASN A 124 -7.40 0.33 -2.40
N VAL A 125 -7.03 -0.36 -3.49
CA VAL A 125 -7.30 -1.80 -3.63
C VAL A 125 -6.47 -2.61 -2.63
N LEU A 126 -5.20 -2.25 -2.45
CA LEU A 126 -4.32 -2.92 -1.50
C LEU A 126 -4.78 -2.75 -0.05
N GLY A 127 -5.37 -1.59 0.29
CA GLY A 127 -5.91 -1.29 1.62
C GLY A 127 -6.95 -2.29 2.13
N GLU A 128 -7.65 -2.99 1.24
CA GLU A 128 -8.61 -4.05 1.62
C GLU A 128 -7.93 -5.28 2.24
N PHE A 129 -6.63 -5.49 1.96
CA PHE A 129 -5.82 -6.54 2.56
C PHE A 129 -5.12 -6.09 3.85
N GLU A 130 -5.10 -4.77 4.10
CA GLU A 130 -4.39 -4.12 5.19
C GLU A 130 -5.32 -3.89 6.38
N HIS A 131 -5.90 -4.95 6.94
CA HIS A 131 -6.91 -4.87 8.01
C HIS A 131 -6.58 -3.75 9.01
N ARG A 132 -7.43 -2.73 9.04
CA ARG A 132 -7.36 -1.63 10.00
C ARG A 132 -8.39 -1.90 11.08
N SER A 133 -7.95 -2.40 12.23
CA SER A 133 -8.81 -2.30 13.41
C SER A 133 -8.56 -0.93 14.05
N LEU A 134 -9.60 -0.37 14.67
CA LEU A 134 -9.46 0.88 15.44
C LEU A 134 -8.42 0.76 16.58
N GLU A 135 -8.04 -0.47 16.93
CA GLU A 135 -7.17 -0.77 18.07
C GLU A 135 -5.73 -1.16 17.69
N ARG A 136 -5.45 -1.61 16.46
CA ARG A 136 -4.17 -2.29 16.14
C ARG A 136 -3.42 -1.78 14.91
N GLY A 137 -3.77 -0.60 14.39
CA GLY A 137 -3.14 -0.06 13.19
C GLY A 137 -3.37 -0.94 11.95
N ALA A 138 -2.62 -0.70 10.88
CA ALA A 138 -2.67 -1.53 9.67
C ALA A 138 -1.97 -2.89 9.88
N ASN A 139 -2.52 -3.96 9.31
CA ASN A 139 -1.88 -5.27 9.28
C ASN A 139 -1.21 -5.54 7.91
N PHE A 140 0.12 -5.53 7.90
CA PHE A 140 0.93 -5.73 6.68
C PHE A 140 1.44 -7.16 6.48
N SER A 141 0.95 -8.13 7.26
CA SER A 141 1.42 -9.52 7.19
C SER A 141 1.27 -10.17 5.81
N ALA A 142 0.30 -9.73 5.01
CA ALA A 142 0.10 -10.19 3.63
C ALA A 142 1.27 -9.84 2.70
N TYR A 143 2.08 -8.84 3.04
CA TYR A 143 3.24 -8.40 2.27
C TYR A 143 4.56 -9.04 2.70
N ARG A 144 4.61 -9.83 3.79
CA ARG A 144 5.85 -10.47 4.28
C ARG A 144 6.67 -11.14 3.18
N PRO A 145 6.09 -11.95 2.27
CA PRO A 145 6.86 -12.59 1.22
C PRO A 145 7.55 -11.61 0.26
N LEU A 146 7.04 -10.37 0.14
CA LEU A 146 7.58 -9.31 -0.71
C LEU A 146 8.51 -8.35 0.05
N LEU A 147 8.56 -8.44 1.38
CA LEU A 147 9.42 -7.61 2.23
C LEU A 147 10.75 -8.29 2.56
N VAL A 148 10.87 -9.61 2.37
CA VAL A 148 12.12 -10.33 2.57
C VAL A 148 13.14 -9.96 1.49
N GLY A 149 14.35 -9.60 1.90
CA GLY A 149 15.45 -9.24 1.00
C GLY A 149 15.47 -7.75 0.69
N VAL A 150 15.38 -7.39 -0.60
CA VAL A 150 15.35 -5.99 -1.03
C VAL A 150 13.92 -5.65 -1.43
N PRO A 151 13.13 -5.00 -0.55
CA PRO A 151 11.73 -4.70 -0.85
C PRO A 151 11.62 -3.64 -1.96
N ALA A 152 10.56 -3.74 -2.74
CA ALA A 152 10.24 -2.76 -3.79
C ALA A 152 10.06 -1.36 -3.15
N PRO A 153 10.78 -0.32 -3.61
CA PRO A 153 10.68 1.05 -3.09
C PRO A 153 9.25 1.59 -2.99
N GLY A 154 8.42 1.32 -3.99
CA GLY A 154 7.01 1.68 -4.08
C GLY A 154 6.16 0.98 -3.02
N LEU A 155 6.43 -0.29 -2.73
CA LEU A 155 5.76 -1.00 -1.64
C LEU A 155 6.13 -0.39 -0.29
N VAL A 156 7.42 -0.21 0.00
CA VAL A 156 7.87 0.43 1.24
C VAL A 156 7.26 1.82 1.38
N ARG A 157 7.22 2.59 0.28
CA ARG A 157 6.58 3.90 0.27
C ARG A 157 5.13 3.81 0.71
N HIS A 158 4.37 2.93 0.08
CA HIS A 158 2.96 2.68 0.40
C HIS A 158 2.75 2.30 1.87
N LEU A 159 3.53 1.35 2.42
CA LEU A 159 3.39 0.94 3.83
C LEU A 159 3.56 2.11 4.79
N PHE A 160 4.61 2.93 4.61
CA PHE A 160 4.88 4.08 5.47
C PHE A 160 3.88 5.24 5.26
N GLU A 161 3.37 5.42 4.04
CA GLU A 161 2.33 6.42 3.75
C GLU A 161 0.96 5.99 4.31
N THR A 162 0.70 4.69 4.38
CA THR A 162 -0.49 4.11 5.02
C THR A 162 -0.40 4.22 6.54
N ASP A 163 0.59 3.58 7.15
CA ASP A 163 0.76 3.51 8.60
C ASP A 163 2.24 3.32 8.92
N ALA A 164 2.91 4.43 9.29
CA ALA A 164 4.34 4.43 9.57
C ALA A 164 4.70 3.54 10.77
N GLY A 165 3.86 3.48 11.80
CA GLY A 165 4.09 2.66 12.99
C GLY A 165 4.02 1.19 12.64
N ALA A 166 2.93 0.76 12.00
CA ALA A 166 2.80 -0.62 11.54
C ALA A 166 3.91 -1.03 10.55
N ALA A 167 4.35 -0.13 9.67
CA ALA A 167 5.44 -0.39 8.73
C ALA A 167 6.79 -0.58 9.45
N LEU A 168 7.08 0.26 10.45
CA LEU A 168 8.24 0.14 11.32
C LEU A 168 8.25 -1.21 12.03
N LEU A 169 7.13 -1.57 12.66
CA LEU A 169 6.99 -2.82 13.41
C LEU A 169 7.13 -4.04 12.50
N GLU A 170 6.51 -4.02 11.32
CA GLU A 170 6.57 -5.15 10.37
C GLU A 170 8.02 -5.40 9.90
N LEU A 171 8.76 -4.34 9.55
CA LEU A 171 10.17 -4.45 9.17
C LEU A 171 11.07 -4.84 10.34
N ALA A 172 10.80 -4.35 11.56
CA ALA A 172 11.53 -4.75 12.75
C ALA A 172 11.40 -6.25 13.01
N HIS A 173 10.20 -6.81 12.94
CA HIS A 173 9.98 -8.26 13.13
C HIS A 173 10.65 -9.11 12.05
N LEU A 174 10.83 -8.58 10.84
CA LEU A 174 11.47 -9.30 9.74
C LEU A 174 13.00 -9.25 9.78
N GLU A 175 13.59 -8.12 10.18
CA GLU A 175 15.03 -7.87 10.05
C GLU A 175 15.82 -7.85 11.37
N VAL A 176 15.15 -7.78 12.52
CA VAL A 176 15.81 -7.69 13.83
C VAL A 176 15.73 -9.03 14.55
N SER A 177 16.87 -9.70 14.69
CA SER A 177 17.00 -10.94 15.44
C SER A 177 17.39 -10.72 16.91
N ASP A 178 17.99 -9.57 17.24
CA ASP A 178 18.36 -9.23 18.61
C ASP A 178 17.11 -8.80 19.42
N PRO A 179 16.74 -9.52 20.50
CA PRO A 179 15.58 -9.17 21.31
C PRO A 179 15.69 -7.79 21.98
N THR A 180 16.91 -7.32 22.25
CA THR A 180 17.13 -6.01 22.88
C THR A 180 16.89 -4.88 21.88
N GLU A 181 17.47 -4.94 20.67
CA GLU A 181 17.16 -4.01 19.57
C GLU A 181 15.65 -4.01 19.26
N LEU A 182 15.03 -5.19 19.14
CA LEU A 182 13.60 -5.30 18.85
C LEU A 182 12.77 -4.62 19.94
N ARG A 183 13.04 -4.93 21.21
CA ARG A 183 12.32 -4.32 22.34
C ARG A 183 12.46 -2.80 22.35
N ALA A 184 13.65 -2.27 22.07
CA ALA A 184 13.88 -0.83 22.01
C ALA A 184 13.02 -0.17 20.92
N LEU A 185 12.96 -0.77 19.73
CA LEU A 185 12.12 -0.28 18.63
C LEU A 185 10.63 -0.34 18.94
N LEU A 186 10.16 -1.43 19.57
CA LEU A 186 8.75 -1.56 19.98
C LEU A 186 8.35 -0.47 21.00
N LEU A 187 9.23 -0.19 21.97
CA LEU A 187 8.98 0.85 22.97
C LEU A 187 9.02 2.24 22.33
N ALA A 188 10.02 2.53 21.49
CA ALA A 188 10.12 3.82 20.81
C ALA A 188 8.89 4.08 19.91
N GLU A 189 8.42 3.08 19.17
CA GLU A 189 7.20 3.18 18.38
C GLU A 189 5.97 3.44 19.26
N HIS A 190 5.84 2.71 20.37
CA HIS A 190 4.71 2.88 21.29
C HIS A 190 4.65 4.30 21.87
N GLU A 191 5.77 4.83 22.34
CA GLU A 191 5.87 6.20 22.90
C GLU A 191 5.51 7.26 21.84
N VAL A 192 6.00 7.09 20.60
CA VAL A 192 5.68 8.00 19.51
C VAL A 192 4.21 7.92 19.12
N THR A 193 3.63 6.72 19.05
CA THR A 193 2.22 6.53 18.71
C THR A 193 1.28 7.09 19.78
N ASP A 194 1.59 6.91 21.07
CA ASP A 194 0.85 7.55 22.17
C ASP A 194 0.91 9.08 22.07
N ALA A 195 2.09 9.64 21.79
CA ALA A 195 2.27 11.07 21.61
C ALA A 195 1.48 11.64 20.42
N LEU A 196 1.51 10.94 19.28
CA LEU A 196 0.72 11.31 18.09
C LEU A 196 -0.77 11.30 18.40
N TRP A 197 -1.26 10.28 19.10
CA TRP A 197 -2.65 10.21 19.52
C TRP A 197 -3.03 11.37 20.46
N LYS A 198 -2.18 11.68 21.45
CA LYS A 198 -2.38 12.81 22.37
C LYS A 198 -2.43 14.16 21.63
N LEU A 199 -1.54 14.37 20.65
CA LEU A 199 -1.48 15.57 19.82
C LEU A 199 -2.72 15.69 18.93
N GLU A 200 -3.12 14.62 18.24
CA GLU A 200 -4.31 14.58 17.38
C GLU A 200 -5.59 14.92 18.17
N ARG A 201 -5.70 14.38 19.39
CA ARG A 201 -6.83 14.63 20.30
C ARG A 201 -6.70 15.93 21.10
N ARG A 202 -5.62 16.69 20.91
CA ARG A 202 -5.34 17.95 21.60
C ARG A 202 -5.29 17.82 23.12
N PHE A 203 -4.90 16.66 23.65
CA PHE A 203 -4.61 16.48 25.07
C PHE A 203 -3.31 17.20 25.48
N VAL A 204 -2.38 17.34 24.52
CA VAL A 204 -1.14 18.11 24.67
C VAL A 204 -0.96 19.03 23.46
N SER A 205 -0.21 20.11 23.64
CA SER A 205 0.11 21.09 22.58
C SER A 205 1.58 21.11 22.18
N ALA A 206 2.41 20.33 22.86
CA ALA A 206 3.84 20.24 22.65
C ALA A 206 4.31 18.79 22.78
N ALA A 207 5.41 18.47 22.12
CA ALA A 207 6.06 17.17 22.24
C ALA A 207 6.65 16.98 23.64
N GLU A 208 6.39 15.82 24.24
CA GLU A 208 7.03 15.44 25.50
C GLU A 208 8.54 15.18 25.28
N PRO A 209 9.43 15.56 26.21
CA PRO A 209 10.88 15.40 26.03
C PRO A 209 11.32 13.96 25.74
N ALA A 210 10.62 12.97 26.30
CA ALA A 210 10.88 11.56 26.05
C ALA A 210 10.67 11.20 24.57
N VAL A 211 9.55 11.63 23.99
CA VAL A 211 9.20 11.40 22.58
C VAL A 211 10.21 12.07 21.65
N VAL A 212 10.67 13.27 22.01
CA VAL A 212 11.72 13.98 21.27
C VAL A 212 13.02 13.17 21.27
N ALA A 213 13.40 12.60 22.41
CA ALA A 213 14.59 11.77 22.52
C ALA A 213 14.47 10.47 21.71
N GLU A 214 13.31 9.80 21.76
CA GLU A 214 13.05 8.58 20.98
C GLU A 214 13.08 8.84 19.47
N LEU A 215 12.43 9.90 18.99
CA LEU A 215 12.49 10.28 17.57
C LEU A 215 13.91 10.63 17.12
N ALA A 216 14.67 11.35 17.96
CA ALA A 216 16.06 11.67 17.67
C ALA A 216 16.97 10.42 17.63
N ALA A 217 16.65 9.41 18.44
CA ALA A 217 17.33 8.11 18.43
C ALA A 217 16.97 7.31 17.17
N LEU A 218 15.68 7.21 16.83
CA LEU A 218 15.19 6.55 15.62
C LEU A 218 15.76 7.18 14.34
N ALA A 219 15.89 8.51 14.30
CA ALA A 219 16.48 9.22 13.18
C ALA A 219 17.99 8.95 12.99
N ARG A 220 18.69 8.46 14.01
CA ARG A 220 20.12 8.08 13.94
C ARG A 220 20.33 6.57 13.98
N HIS A 221 19.24 5.80 13.96
CA HIS A 221 19.29 4.35 14.06
C HIS A 221 20.04 3.74 12.86
N PRO A 222 20.83 2.66 13.03
CA PRO A 222 21.57 2.04 11.94
C PRO A 222 20.65 1.53 10.80
N ARG A 223 19.43 1.10 11.15
CA ARG A 223 18.43 0.63 10.18
C ARG A 223 17.77 1.79 9.44
N TRP A 224 17.81 1.75 8.11
CA TRP A 224 17.27 2.84 7.28
C TRP A 224 15.76 3.03 7.44
N TRP A 225 15.00 1.97 7.70
CA TRP A 225 13.55 2.05 7.87
C TRP A 225 13.14 2.74 9.18
N ALA A 226 13.97 2.66 10.23
CA ALA A 226 13.75 3.42 11.46
C ALA A 226 14.00 4.92 11.24
N ARG A 227 15.01 5.27 10.45
CA ARG A 227 15.25 6.67 10.04
C ARG A 227 14.15 7.21 9.13
N ARG A 228 13.63 6.36 8.22
CA ARG A 228 12.46 6.68 7.40
C ARG A 228 11.21 6.91 8.25
N TYR A 229 10.97 6.08 9.26
CA TYR A 229 9.89 6.27 10.22
C TYR A 229 9.96 7.66 10.87
N ALA A 230 11.12 8.04 11.40
CA ALA A 230 11.29 9.36 12.02
C ALA A 230 10.99 10.52 11.04
N ALA A 231 11.47 10.43 9.80
CA ALA A 231 11.15 11.42 8.76
C ALA A 231 9.64 11.48 8.45
N GLU A 232 8.96 10.33 8.42
CA GLU A 232 7.53 10.24 8.16
C GLU A 232 6.69 10.80 9.31
N VAL A 233 7.09 10.58 10.57
CA VAL A 233 6.46 11.21 11.74
C VAL A 233 6.61 12.73 11.69
N ALA A 234 7.81 13.25 11.38
CA ALA A 234 8.05 14.69 11.22
C ALA A 234 7.27 15.33 10.06
N ARG A 235 6.90 14.53 9.05
CA ARG A 235 6.03 14.93 7.94
C ARG A 235 4.58 15.07 8.37
N ARG A 236 4.09 14.11 9.16
CA ARG A 236 2.69 14.04 9.60
C ARG A 236 2.38 15.03 10.71
N GLU A 237 3.32 15.23 11.64
CA GLU A 237 3.13 16.06 12.82
C GLU A 237 4.20 17.16 12.91
N PRO A 238 3.89 18.40 12.49
CA PRO A 238 4.83 19.52 12.53
C PRO A 238 5.42 19.81 13.93
N VAL A 239 4.67 19.55 15.02
CA VAL A 239 5.17 19.77 16.39
C VAL A 239 6.38 18.89 16.71
N LEU A 240 6.46 17.69 16.13
CA LEU A 240 7.55 16.73 16.34
C LEU A 240 8.73 16.96 15.40
N ARG A 241 8.61 17.86 14.42
CA ARG A 241 9.63 18.06 13.38
C ARG A 241 11.00 18.46 13.94
N ALA A 242 11.02 19.30 14.95
CA ALA A 242 12.26 19.78 15.58
C ALA A 242 13.07 18.66 16.26
N ALA A 243 12.44 17.52 16.57
CA ALA A 243 13.11 16.35 17.14
C ALA A 243 13.96 15.59 16.10
N VAL A 244 13.69 15.78 14.81
CA VAL A 244 14.29 14.99 13.74
C VAL A 244 15.34 15.82 13.00
N PRO A 245 16.60 15.36 12.91
CA PRO A 245 17.66 16.05 12.17
C PRO A 245 17.46 15.94 10.65
N LEU A 246 16.45 16.64 10.11
CA LEU A 246 16.04 16.52 8.70
C LEU A 246 17.17 16.84 7.71
N GLU A 247 18.08 17.77 8.03
CA GLU A 247 19.22 18.07 7.15
C GLU A 247 20.21 16.90 7.05
N GLU A 248 20.37 16.11 8.11
CA GLU A 248 21.16 14.88 8.09
C GLU A 248 20.42 13.83 7.24
N LEU A 249 19.11 13.65 7.45
CA LEU A 249 18.30 12.66 6.72
C LEU A 249 18.18 12.96 5.22
N ARG A 250 18.22 14.24 4.81
CA ARG A 250 18.28 14.62 3.38
C ARG A 250 19.58 14.17 2.70
N ARG A 251 20.65 13.94 3.47
CA ARG A 251 21.94 13.43 3.01
C ARG A 251 22.14 11.94 3.29
N ASP A 252 21.09 11.25 3.75
CA ASP A 252 21.16 9.83 4.09
C ASP A 252 21.63 8.98 2.90
N ALA A 253 22.36 7.90 3.17
CA ALA A 253 22.78 6.97 2.11
C ALA A 253 21.59 6.29 1.43
N HIS A 254 20.51 6.03 2.16
CA HIS A 254 19.35 5.31 1.66
C HIS A 254 18.36 6.24 0.93
N PRO A 255 18.02 5.96 -0.35
CA PRO A 255 17.19 6.86 -1.16
C PRO A 255 15.78 7.08 -0.58
N LEU A 256 15.18 6.06 0.05
CA LEU A 256 13.86 6.19 0.67
C LEU A 256 13.87 7.09 1.92
N VAL A 257 15.00 7.22 2.61
CA VAL A 257 15.11 8.13 3.77
C VAL A 257 15.22 9.56 3.27
N ARG A 258 16.10 9.80 2.28
CA ARG A 258 16.24 11.12 1.63
C ARG A 258 14.90 11.62 1.08
N ALA A 259 14.21 10.78 0.31
CA ALA A 259 12.93 11.15 -0.30
C ALA A 259 11.85 11.52 0.75
N ALA A 260 11.82 10.82 1.89
CA ALA A 260 10.91 11.15 2.99
C ALA A 260 11.27 12.50 3.63
N ALA A 261 12.56 12.74 3.92
CA ALA A 261 13.02 14.00 4.51
C ALA A 261 12.84 15.21 3.56
N GLU A 262 12.99 15.03 2.26
CA GLU A 262 12.69 16.05 1.23
C GLU A 262 11.20 16.36 1.15
N ALA A 263 10.33 15.35 1.33
CA ALA A 263 8.88 15.57 1.31
C ALA A 263 8.42 16.49 2.45
N VAL A 264 9.08 16.44 3.62
CA VAL A 264 8.84 17.38 4.73
C VAL A 264 9.16 18.82 4.31
N ALA A 265 10.31 19.02 3.65
CA ALA A 265 10.75 20.34 3.19
C ALA A 265 9.78 20.99 2.19
N ARG A 266 9.16 20.17 1.33
CA ARG A 266 8.19 20.65 0.34
C ARG A 266 6.89 21.15 0.96
N GLN A 267 6.53 20.71 2.17
CA GLN A 267 5.35 21.20 2.88
C GLN A 267 5.57 22.58 3.52
N GLU A 268 6.81 23.08 3.55
CA GLU A 268 7.17 24.39 4.14
C GLU A 268 7.13 25.54 3.13
N ARG A 269 6.95 25.22 1.84
CA ARG A 269 6.89 26.20 0.74
C ARG A 269 5.46 26.41 0.29
#